data_AF-A0A9D1EYQ5-F1
#
_entry.id   AF-A0A9D1EYQ5-F1
#
_cell.length_a   1.000
_cell.length_b   1.000
_cell.length_c   1.000
_cell.angle_alpha   90.00
_cell.angle_beta   90.00
_cell.angle_gamma   90.00
#
_symmetry.space_group_name_H-M   'P 1'
#
loop_
_entity.id
_entity.type
_entity.pdbx_description
1 polymer ?
#
loop_
_entity_poly.entity_id
_entity_poly.type
_entity_poly.pdbx_seq_one_letter_code
_entity_poly.pdbx_strand_id
1 'polypeptide(L)'
;MKNSGIEWVGDIPDNWVIHPLYCFFDERVNKNILGNEQNLLSLSYGKIKRKDINSSEGLLPNNYNSYNIVDKSDIVIRPTDLQNDKRSLRTGLVEERGIITSAYIALKPKKNIFSKFFHYVLHIYDVEKVFYNMGNGVRQGLNYDE
;
A
#
# COMPACT_ATOMS: atom_id res chain seq x y z
N MET A 1 -25.94 16.51 -5.74
CA MET A 1 -25.37 15.29 -5.13
C MET A 1 -26.06 14.12 -5.79
N LYS A 2 -25.31 13.08 -6.17
CA LYS A 2 -25.83 11.86 -6.80
C LYS A 2 -25.34 10.63 -6.05
N ASN A 3 -26.13 9.56 -6.07
CA ASN A 3 -25.73 8.28 -5.51
C ASN A 3 -24.49 7.74 -6.25
N SER A 4 -23.44 7.34 -5.52
CA SER A 4 -22.21 6.81 -6.10
C SER A 4 -22.35 5.38 -6.64
N GLY A 5 -23.38 4.64 -6.23
CA GLY A 5 -23.52 3.20 -6.47
C GLY A 5 -22.63 2.33 -5.56
N ILE A 6 -21.88 2.93 -4.63
CA ILE A 6 -20.99 2.24 -3.69
C ILE A 6 -21.57 2.43 -2.27
N GLU A 7 -22.04 1.34 -1.66
CA GLU A 7 -22.83 1.34 -0.41
C GLU A 7 -22.17 2.15 0.71
N TRP A 8 -20.87 1.99 0.92
CA TRP A 8 -20.13 2.65 2.01
C TRP A 8 -19.67 4.08 1.67
N VAL A 9 -19.79 4.54 0.42
CA VAL A 9 -19.47 5.92 0.01
C VAL A 9 -20.69 6.83 0.11
N GLY A 10 -21.87 6.33 -0.27
CA GLY A 10 -23.10 7.12 -0.31
C GLY A 10 -23.14 8.11 -1.49
N ASP A 11 -23.54 9.35 -1.24
CA ASP A 11 -23.69 10.37 -2.27
C ASP A 11 -22.37 11.12 -2.56
N ILE A 12 -22.14 11.43 -3.83
CA ILE A 12 -21.00 12.21 -4.32
C ILE A 12 -21.48 13.45 -5.10
N PRO A 13 -20.61 14.46 -5.34
CA PRO A 13 -20.98 15.60 -6.18
C PRO A 13 -21.40 15.17 -7.60
N ASP A 14 -22.34 15.92 -8.20
CA ASP A 14 -22.96 15.53 -9.48
C ASP A 14 -21.94 15.46 -10.62
N ASN A 15 -20.94 16.33 -10.58
CA ASN A 15 -19.87 16.44 -11.57
C ASN A 15 -18.72 15.43 -11.37
N TRP A 16 -18.73 14.64 -10.29
CA TRP A 16 -17.67 13.66 -10.06
C TRP A 16 -17.86 12.41 -10.92
N VAL A 17 -16.76 11.85 -11.40
CA VAL A 17 -16.73 10.60 -12.17
C VAL A 17 -15.98 9.56 -11.36
N ILE A 18 -16.52 8.34 -11.30
CA ILE A 18 -15.88 7.22 -10.60
C ILE A 18 -14.96 6.52 -11.57
N HIS A 19 -13.71 6.31 -11.14
CA HIS A 19 -12.71 5.56 -11.89
C HIS A 19 -12.08 4.49 -10.99
N PRO A 20 -11.77 3.31 -11.54
CA PRO A 20 -11.02 2.31 -10.82
C PRO A 20 -9.57 2.78 -10.57
N LEU A 21 -8.97 2.30 -9.48
CA LEU A 21 -7.66 2.77 -9.01
C LEU A 21 -6.54 2.57 -10.05
N TYR A 22 -6.60 1.49 -10.83
CA TYR A 22 -5.62 1.18 -11.88
C TYR A 22 -5.57 2.25 -12.98
N CYS A 23 -6.59 3.11 -13.13
CA CYS A 23 -6.52 4.24 -14.05
C CYS A 23 -5.42 5.24 -13.66
N PHE A 24 -5.04 5.28 -12.39
CA PHE A 24 -4.09 6.26 -11.83
C PHE A 24 -2.77 5.62 -11.38
N PHE A 25 -2.75 4.33 -11.10
CA PHE A 25 -1.56 3.64 -10.59
C PHE A 25 -1.28 2.35 -11.36
N ASP A 26 0.00 2.11 -11.62
CA ASP A 26 0.52 0.80 -12.01
C ASP A 26 1.05 0.07 -10.76
N GLU A 27 1.23 -1.24 -10.84
CA GLU A 27 2.00 -1.95 -9.83
C GLU A 27 3.50 -1.64 -10.01
N ARG A 28 4.20 -1.37 -8.91
CA ARG A 28 5.65 -1.39 -8.88
C ARG A 28 6.16 -2.80 -8.62
N VAL A 29 6.80 -3.37 -9.63
CA VAL A 29 7.54 -4.64 -9.50
C VAL A 29 9.00 -4.39 -9.90
N ASN A 30 9.85 -4.16 -8.91
CA ASN A 30 11.27 -3.83 -9.08
C ASN A 30 12.10 -4.46 -7.96
N LYS A 31 12.43 -5.75 -8.09
CA LYS A 31 13.19 -6.48 -7.05
C LYS A 31 14.62 -5.94 -6.91
N ASN A 32 15.13 -5.91 -5.68
CA ASN A 32 16.52 -5.57 -5.36
C ASN A 32 17.50 -6.71 -5.69
N ILE A 33 17.43 -7.27 -6.90
CA ILE A 33 18.08 -8.53 -7.27
C ILE A 33 19.60 -8.50 -7.00
N LEU A 34 20.23 -7.35 -7.26
CA LEU A 34 21.66 -7.13 -7.06
C LEU A 34 22.03 -6.79 -5.61
N GLY A 35 21.06 -6.47 -4.75
CA GLY A 35 21.32 -6.08 -3.36
C GLY A 35 21.97 -4.70 -3.23
N ASN A 36 21.79 -3.79 -4.18
CA ASN A 36 22.47 -2.48 -4.16
C ASN A 36 21.73 -1.44 -3.32
N GLU A 37 20.40 -1.53 -3.25
CA GLU A 37 19.60 -0.66 -2.38
C GLU A 37 19.57 -1.24 -0.96
N GLN A 38 20.00 -0.45 0.02
CA GLN A 38 20.16 -0.87 1.42
C GLN A 38 19.29 -0.04 2.36
N ASN A 39 18.58 0.99 1.87
CA ASN A 39 17.65 1.75 2.69
C ASN A 39 16.40 0.91 3.00
N LEU A 40 16.41 0.20 4.13
CA LEU A 40 15.31 -0.64 4.58
C LEU A 40 14.14 0.20 5.09
N LEU A 41 13.00 0.07 4.43
CA LEU A 41 11.75 0.72 4.79
C LEU A 41 10.76 -0.29 5.39
N SER A 42 9.91 0.21 6.27
CA SER A 42 8.83 -0.55 6.89
C SER A 42 7.57 0.28 7.02
N LEU A 43 6.42 -0.38 7.02
CA LEU A 43 5.14 0.23 7.32
C LEU A 43 4.83 0.09 8.81
N SER A 44 4.58 1.20 9.50
CA SER A 44 4.26 1.25 10.91
C SER A 44 3.17 2.28 11.16
N TYR A 45 1.97 1.82 11.54
CA TYR A 45 0.81 2.66 11.82
C TYR A 45 0.55 3.73 10.74
N GLY A 46 0.53 3.30 9.48
CA GLY A 46 0.18 4.17 8.36
C GLY A 46 1.32 5.05 7.85
N LYS A 47 2.53 4.86 8.38
CA LYS A 47 3.72 5.63 8.00
C LYS A 47 4.83 4.71 7.53
N ILE A 48 5.50 5.13 6.47
CA ILE A 48 6.76 4.52 6.04
C ILE A 48 7.88 5.05 6.92
N LYS A 49 8.67 4.14 7.49
CA LYS A 49 9.80 4.45 8.38
C LYS A 49 11.02 3.65 7.97
N ARG A 50 12.19 4.30 8.01
CA ARG A 50 13.48 3.60 7.93
C ARG A 50 13.64 2.65 9.11
N LYS A 51 14.24 1.50 8.85
CA LYS A 51 14.72 0.56 9.87
C LYS A 51 16.22 0.36 9.69
N ASP A 52 16.89 0.05 10.79
CA ASP A 52 18.27 -0.42 10.72
C ASP A 52 18.29 -1.81 10.07
N ILE A 53 18.98 -1.92 8.94
CA ILE A 53 19.12 -3.16 8.18
C ILE A 53 20.04 -4.17 8.88
N ASN A 54 20.87 -3.72 9.82
CA ASN A 54 21.77 -4.57 10.61
C ASN A 54 21.18 -4.94 11.97
N SER A 55 19.97 -4.47 12.30
CA SER A 55 19.31 -4.85 13.54
C SER A 55 19.11 -6.37 13.57
N SER A 56 19.30 -6.99 14.73
CA SER A 56 19.03 -8.41 14.97
C SER A 56 17.64 -8.67 15.57
N GLU A 57 16.80 -7.62 15.68
CA GLU A 57 15.48 -7.73 16.29
C GLU A 57 14.42 -8.25 15.30
N GLY A 58 13.71 -9.30 15.73
CA GLY A 58 12.57 -9.86 15.00
C GLY A 58 12.95 -10.93 13.97
N LEU A 59 12.01 -11.23 13.08
CA LEU A 59 12.22 -12.19 11.99
C LEU A 59 12.85 -11.46 10.81
N LEU A 60 14.10 -11.79 10.51
CA LEU A 60 14.88 -11.19 9.43
C LEU A 60 15.14 -12.22 8.33
N PRO A 61 15.04 -11.83 7.05
CA PRO A 61 15.45 -12.71 5.97
C PRO A 61 16.97 -12.82 5.92
N ASN A 62 17.50 -13.88 5.30
CA ASN A 62 18.94 -14.05 5.08
C ASN A 62 19.55 -12.93 4.22
N ASN A 63 18.76 -12.34 3.32
CA ASN A 63 19.10 -11.16 2.54
C ASN A 63 17.83 -10.43 2.08
N TYR A 64 18.00 -9.24 1.52
CA TYR A 64 16.90 -8.40 1.04
C TYR A 64 16.78 -8.34 -0.49
N ASN A 65 17.37 -9.30 -1.22
CA ASN A 65 17.40 -9.22 -2.69
C ASN A 65 16.02 -9.47 -3.31
N SER A 66 15.14 -10.15 -2.57
CA SER A 66 13.73 -10.35 -2.96
C SER A 66 12.85 -9.15 -2.66
N TYR A 67 13.32 -8.18 -1.86
CA TYR A 67 12.53 -7.00 -1.50
C TYR A 67 12.33 -6.12 -2.73
N ASN A 68 11.20 -5.42 -2.73
CA ASN A 68 10.83 -4.51 -3.80
C ASN A 68 11.45 -3.14 -3.54
N ILE A 69 12.12 -2.57 -4.53
CA ILE A 69 12.60 -1.19 -4.51
C ILE A 69 11.42 -0.29 -4.82
N VAL A 70 11.10 0.62 -3.89
CA VAL A 70 10.07 1.65 -4.00
C VAL A 70 10.71 3.03 -4.10
N ASP A 71 10.00 3.96 -4.74
CA ASP A 71 10.42 5.35 -4.90
C ASP A 71 9.45 6.30 -4.20
N LYS A 72 9.91 7.54 -3.98
CA LYS A 72 9.07 8.63 -3.49
C LYS A 72 7.78 8.73 -4.33
N SER A 73 6.67 8.96 -3.63
CA SER A 73 5.30 9.04 -4.17
C SER A 73 4.64 7.72 -4.55
N ASP A 74 5.33 6.58 -4.40
CA ASP A 74 4.62 5.31 -4.36
C ASP A 74 3.74 5.23 -3.09
N ILE A 75 2.66 4.44 -3.16
CA ILE A 75 1.83 4.11 -1.99
C ILE A 75 1.95 2.61 -1.74
N VAL A 76 2.33 2.24 -0.52
CA VAL A 76 2.42 0.85 -0.10
C VAL A 76 1.12 0.43 0.57
N ILE A 77 0.63 -0.76 0.22
CA ILE A 77 -0.51 -1.41 0.86
C ILE A 77 -0.05 -2.77 1.40
N ARG A 78 -0.36 -3.04 2.67
CA ARG A 78 -0.20 -4.35 3.31
C ARG A 78 -1.47 -5.17 3.14
N PRO A 79 -1.48 -6.18 2.25
CA PRO A 79 -2.69 -6.95 1.97
C PRO A 79 -2.95 -8.09 2.96
N THR A 80 -2.05 -8.39 3.91
CA THR A 80 -2.13 -9.61 4.75
C THR A 80 -2.82 -9.40 6.09
N ASP A 81 -3.37 -10.45 6.69
CA ASP A 81 -3.96 -10.45 8.04
C ASP A 81 -5.13 -9.48 8.22
N LEU A 82 -5.93 -9.27 7.16
CA LEU A 82 -7.03 -8.30 7.15
C LEU A 82 -7.96 -8.48 8.34
N GLN A 83 -8.47 -9.68 8.63
CA GLN A 83 -9.42 -9.87 9.74
C GLN A 83 -8.81 -9.82 11.16
N ASN A 84 -7.55 -10.22 11.32
CA ASN A 84 -6.93 -10.46 12.64
C ASN A 84 -6.34 -9.19 13.27
N ASP A 85 -5.85 -8.26 12.44
CA ASP A 85 -5.21 -7.04 12.91
C ASP A 85 -6.02 -5.80 12.52
N LYS A 86 -6.89 -5.35 13.44
CA LYS A 86 -7.72 -4.14 13.28
C LYS A 86 -7.06 -2.87 13.82
N ARG A 87 -5.91 -2.98 14.48
CA ARG A 87 -5.21 -1.84 15.10
C ARG A 87 -4.22 -1.20 14.14
N SER A 88 -3.56 -1.98 13.31
CA SER A 88 -2.59 -1.44 12.36
C SER A 88 -3.27 -0.72 11.20
N LEU A 89 -2.57 0.30 10.71
CA LEU A 89 -2.86 0.94 9.43
C LEU A 89 -1.89 0.37 8.38
N ARG A 90 -2.47 -0.09 7.29
CA ARG A 90 -2.01 -0.93 6.19
C ARG A 90 -1.62 -0.13 4.95
N THR A 91 -1.86 1.17 4.93
CA THR A 91 -1.48 2.05 3.81
C THR A 91 -0.37 2.99 4.24
N GLY A 92 0.59 3.29 3.36
CA GLY A 92 1.64 4.26 3.67
C GLY A 92 2.20 4.93 2.43
N LEU A 93 2.33 6.25 2.48
CA LEU A 93 3.00 7.03 1.44
C LEU A 93 4.52 6.90 1.57
N VAL A 94 5.19 6.55 0.47
CA VAL A 94 6.64 6.51 0.39
C VAL A 94 7.20 7.91 0.17
N GLU A 95 8.03 8.39 1.09
CA GLU A 95 8.61 9.74 1.03
C GLU A 95 10.01 9.77 0.41
N GLU A 96 10.63 8.60 0.25
CA GLU A 96 12.00 8.42 -0.20
C GLU A 96 12.22 7.04 -0.84
N ARG A 97 13.29 6.90 -1.63
CA ARG A 97 13.64 5.61 -2.21
C ARG A 97 14.14 4.64 -1.15
N GLY A 98 13.75 3.37 -1.25
CA GLY A 98 14.28 2.30 -0.42
C GLY A 98 13.73 0.94 -0.82
N ILE A 99 14.00 -0.07 0.00
CA ILE A 99 13.47 -1.44 -0.16
C ILE A 99 12.41 -1.75 0.88
N ILE A 100 11.35 -2.42 0.46
CA ILE A 100 10.27 -2.90 1.33
C ILE A 100 9.89 -4.32 0.95
N THR A 101 9.31 -5.09 1.88
CA THR A 101 8.95 -6.49 1.63
C THR A 101 8.09 -6.65 0.37
N SER A 102 8.40 -7.65 -0.44
CA SER A 102 7.62 -7.98 -1.65
C SER A 102 6.23 -8.55 -1.33
N ALA A 103 5.93 -8.80 -0.05
CA ALA A 103 4.58 -9.17 0.39
C ALA A 103 3.61 -7.98 0.39
N TYR A 104 4.10 -6.75 0.21
CA TYR A 104 3.26 -5.57 0.08
C TYR A 104 3.05 -5.20 -1.38
N ILE A 105 1.87 -4.67 -1.67
CA ILE A 105 1.57 -4.06 -2.97
C ILE A 105 2.14 -2.65 -2.96
N ALA A 106 2.88 -2.28 -3.99
CA ALA A 106 3.40 -0.94 -4.17
C ALA A 106 2.73 -0.30 -5.39
N LEU A 107 1.91 0.72 -5.16
CA LEU A 107 1.23 1.49 -6.19
C LEU A 107 2.16 2.58 -6.70
N LYS A 108 2.56 2.45 -7.97
CA LYS A 108 3.36 3.45 -8.68
C LYS A 108 2.44 4.46 -9.35
N PRO A 109 2.52 5.76 -9.02
CA PRO A 109 1.69 6.76 -9.67
C PRO A 109 2.01 6.84 -11.16
N LYS A 110 0.96 6.93 -11.98
CA LYS A 110 1.08 7.36 -13.38
C LYS A 110 1.45 8.85 -13.44
N LYS A 111 1.69 9.36 -14.65
CA LYS A 111 2.10 10.74 -14.86
C LYS A 111 1.03 11.72 -14.30
N ASN A 112 1.49 12.78 -13.63
CA ASN A 112 0.66 13.86 -13.07
C ASN A 112 -0.34 13.45 -11.97
N ILE A 113 -0.04 12.39 -11.22
CA ILE A 113 -0.87 11.97 -10.09
C ILE A 113 -0.37 12.59 -8.78
N PHE A 114 -1.28 13.19 -8.02
CA PHE A 114 -0.98 13.68 -6.69
C PHE A 114 -1.18 12.57 -5.65
N SER A 115 -0.17 11.70 -5.49
CA SER A 115 -0.25 10.50 -4.63
C SER A 115 -0.68 10.79 -3.19
N LYS A 116 -0.36 11.97 -2.65
CA LYS A 116 -0.76 12.33 -1.29
C LYS A 116 -2.28 12.36 -1.10
N PHE A 117 -3.03 12.82 -2.11
CA PHE A 117 -4.49 12.78 -2.09
C PHE A 117 -5.01 11.35 -2.07
N PHE A 118 -4.53 10.49 -2.98
CA PHE A 118 -4.93 9.09 -3.02
C PHE A 118 -4.54 8.33 -1.76
N HIS A 119 -3.38 8.64 -1.18
CA HIS A 119 -3.00 8.10 0.12
C HIS A 119 -4.00 8.50 1.20
N TYR A 120 -4.47 9.76 1.27
CA TYR A 120 -5.50 10.13 2.23
C TYR A 120 -6.80 9.33 2.03
N VAL A 121 -7.24 9.14 0.78
CA VAL A 121 -8.43 8.35 0.47
C VAL A 121 -8.25 6.90 0.94
N LEU A 122 -7.15 6.24 0.55
CA LEU A 122 -6.84 4.87 0.96
C LEU A 122 -6.65 4.74 2.48
N HIS A 123 -6.10 5.76 3.13
CA HIS A 123 -5.93 5.81 4.57
C HIS A 123 -7.28 5.83 5.30
N ILE A 124 -8.24 6.62 4.80
CA ILE A 124 -9.59 6.62 5.35
C ILE A 124 -10.28 5.27 5.11
N TYR A 125 -10.10 4.64 3.95
CA TYR A 125 -10.66 3.31 3.70
C TYR A 125 -10.16 2.28 4.72
N ASP A 126 -8.91 2.39 5.14
CA ASP A 126 -8.32 1.52 6.16
C ASP A 126 -8.81 1.84 7.58
N VAL A 127 -9.02 3.12 7.90
CA VAL A 127 -9.62 3.57 9.16
C VAL A 127 -11.05 3.04 9.28
N GLU A 128 -11.85 3.20 8.21
CA GLU A 128 -13.23 2.72 8.09
C GLU A 128 -13.33 1.20 7.84
N LYS A 129 -12.20 0.49 7.82
CA LYS A 129 -12.10 -0.96 7.67
C LYS A 129 -12.71 -1.51 6.37
N VAL A 130 -12.74 -0.71 5.31
CA VAL A 130 -13.21 -1.13 3.98
C VAL A 130 -12.40 -2.32 3.46
N PHE A 131 -11.07 -2.28 3.56
CA PHE A 131 -10.19 -3.38 3.12
C PHE A 131 -10.45 -4.72 3.82
N TYR A 132 -11.06 -4.71 5.01
CA TYR A 132 -11.21 -5.89 5.87
C TYR A 132 -12.29 -6.83 5.37
N ASN A 133 -13.14 -6.33 4.46
CA ASN A 133 -14.20 -7.08 3.81
C ASN A 133 -13.81 -7.55 2.39
N MET A 134 -12.61 -7.21 1.91
CA MET A 134 -12.22 -7.38 0.50
C MET A 134 -11.34 -8.60 0.21
N GLY A 135 -10.98 -9.42 1.20
CA GLY A 135 -10.12 -10.60 0.96
C GLY A 135 -10.88 -11.92 0.85
N ASN A 136 -10.30 -12.88 0.14
CA ASN A 136 -10.83 -14.24 -0.04
C ASN A 136 -10.00 -15.30 0.72
N GLY A 137 -10.65 -16.37 1.21
CA GLY A 137 -9.97 -17.51 1.88
C GLY A 137 -9.75 -17.37 3.41
N VAL A 138 -9.12 -18.38 4.04
CA VAL A 138 -8.97 -18.49 5.52
C VAL A 138 -8.03 -17.42 6.10
N ARG A 139 -7.04 -16.97 5.32
CA ARG A 139 -6.19 -15.81 5.60
C ARG A 139 -6.43 -14.78 4.50
N GLN A 140 -7.60 -14.13 4.54
CA GLN A 140 -8.02 -13.13 3.57
C GLN A 140 -6.88 -12.15 3.22
N GLY A 141 -6.53 -12.10 1.94
CA GLY A 141 -5.54 -11.18 1.37
C GLY A 141 -6.06 -10.49 0.11
N LEU A 142 -5.35 -9.44 -0.32
CA LEU A 142 -5.60 -8.70 -1.57
C LEU A 142 -4.43 -8.89 -2.52
N ASN A 143 -4.72 -9.09 -3.81
CA ASN A 143 -3.73 -9.02 -4.89
C ASN A 143 -3.91 -7.74 -5.73
N TYR A 144 -2.92 -7.38 -6.55
CA TYR A 144 -3.04 -6.19 -7.40
C TYR A 144 -4.13 -6.32 -8.48
N ASP A 145 -4.36 -7.53 -8.99
CA ASP A 145 -5.34 -7.81 -10.05
C ASP A 145 -6.80 -7.93 -9.55
N GLU A 146 -7.03 -7.85 -8.23
CA GLU A 146 -8.36 -7.87 -7.59
C GLU A 146 -8.91 -6.46 -7.38
#